data_AF-A0A930RFW6-F1
#
_entry.id   AF-A0A930RFW6-F1
#
_cell.length_a   1.000
_cell.length_b   1.000
_cell.length_c   1.000
_cell.angle_alpha   90.00
_cell.angle_beta   90.00
_cell.angle_gamma   90.00
#
_symmetry.space_group_name_H-M   'P 1'
#
loop_
_entity.id
_entity.type
_entity.pdbx_description
1 polymer ?
#
loop_
_entity_poly.entity_id
_entity_poly.type
_entity_poly.pdbx_seq_one_letter_code
_entity_poly.pdbx_strand_id
1 'polypeptide(L)' 'EVIFGGLGQTLTIRHDSINRESFMPGVVLAAKKVRSLTSLTVGLDKLL' A
#
# COMPACT_ATOMS: atom_id res chain seq x y z
N GLU A 1 12.18 3.29 -4.81
CA GLU A 1 11.97 4.74 -5.04
C GLU A 1 11.61 4.95 -6.50
N VAL A 2 10.75 5.91 -6.80
CA VAL A 2 10.32 6.31 -8.15
C VAL A 2 10.34 7.83 -8.24
N ILE A 3 10.92 8.37 -9.31
CA ILE A 3 11.07 9.81 -9.53
C ILE A 3 10.39 10.17 -10.85
N PHE A 4 9.45 11.11 -10.81
CA PHE A 4 8.82 11.73 -11.98
C PHE A 4 9.39 13.13 -12.17
N GLY A 5 10.02 13.37 -13.32
CA GLY A 5 10.61 14.68 -13.67
C GLY A 5 9.69 15.50 -14.57
N GLY A 6 9.75 16.82 -14.42
CA GLY A 6 9.12 17.80 -15.30
C GLY A 6 9.95 19.10 -15.35
N LEU A 7 9.61 20.01 -16.26
CA LEU A 7 10.26 21.33 -16.34
C LEU A 7 10.13 22.06 -14.99
N GLY A 8 11.26 22.30 -14.32
CA GLY A 8 11.31 23.01 -13.04
C GLY A 8 10.81 22.23 -11.83
N GLN A 9 10.50 20.93 -11.94
CA GLN A 9 9.99 20.15 -10.81
C GLN A 9 10.32 18.66 -10.84
N THR A 10 10.22 18.04 -9.66
CA THR A 10 10.32 16.59 -9.48
C THR A 10 9.32 16.13 -8.41
N LEU A 11 8.70 14.97 -8.64
CA LEU A 11 7.89 14.24 -7.66
C LEU A 11 8.59 12.92 -7.33
N THR A 12 8.86 12.68 -6.06
CA THR A 12 9.50 11.44 -5.58
C THR A 12 8.53 10.63 -4.74
N ILE A 13 8.36 9.34 -5.08
CA ILE A 13 7.62 8.35 -4.30
C ILE A 13 8.62 7.35 -3.75
N ARG A 14 8.67 7.20 -2.42
CA ARG A 14 9.62 6.33 -1.73
C ARG A 14 8.92 5.50 -0.66
N HIS A 15 9.34 4.24 -0.54
CA HIS A 15 8.94 3.32 0.52
C HIS A 15 10.19 2.61 1.02
N ASP A 16 10.49 2.76 2.31
CA ASP A 16 11.61 2.11 2.98
C ASP A 16 11.08 1.07 3.98
N SER A 17 11.35 -0.21 3.72
CA SER A 17 10.96 -1.32 4.61
C SER A 17 12.18 -1.83 5.37
N ILE A 18 12.29 -1.45 6.65
CA ILE A 18 13.44 -1.78 7.51
C ILE A 18 13.34 -3.22 8.05
N ASN A 19 12.13 -3.67 8.39
CA ASN A 19 11.87 -5.00 8.90
C ASN A 19 10.44 -5.44 8.53
N ARG A 20 10.06 -6.66 8.93
CA ARG A 20 8.74 -7.25 8.60
C ARG A 20 7.53 -6.54 9.24
N GLU A 21 7.75 -5.72 10.27
CA GLU A 21 6.68 -5.01 10.96
C GLU A 21 6.02 -3.99 10.03
N SER A 22 6.75 -3.50 9.02
CA SER A 22 6.23 -2.60 7.97
C SER A 22 5.02 -3.17 7.22
N PHE A 23 4.87 -4.51 7.15
CA PHE A 23 3.75 -5.16 6.48
C PHE A 23 2.53 -5.39 7.39
N MET A 24 2.72 -5.38 8.71
CA MET A 24 1.66 -5.74 9.67
C MET A 24 0.43 -4.82 9.62
N PRO A 25 0.55 -3.49 9.37
CA PRO A 25 -0.62 -2.65 9.16
C PRO A 25 -1.54 -3.13 8.03
N GLY A 26 -0.96 -3.58 6.90
CA GLY A 26 -1.71 -4.15 5.78
C GLY A 26 -2.41 -5.47 6.12
N VAL A 27 -1.74 -6.33 6.90
CA VAL A 27 -2.33 -7.58 7.40
C VAL A 27 -3.53 -7.30 8.32
N VAL A 28 -3.38 -6.38 9.27
CA VAL A 28 -4.46 -5.99 10.19
C VAL A 28 -5.63 -5.36 9.44
N LEU A 29 -5.36 -4.51 8.44
CA LEU A 29 -6.39 -3.93 7.58
C LEU A 29 -7.20 -5.02 6.87
N ALA A 30 -6.53 -5.98 6.23
CA ALA A 30 -7.18 -7.09 5.55
C ALA A 30 -8.02 -7.93 6.52
N ALA A 31 -7.46 -8.30 7.67
CA ALA A 31 -8.15 -9.08 8.69
C ALA A 31 -9.41 -8.38 9.23
N LYS A 32 -9.38 -7.04 9.35
CA LYS A 32 -10.56 -6.26 9.77
C LYS A 32 -11.62 -6.16 8.67
N LYS A 33 -11.22 -5.92 7.41
CA LYS A 33 -12.15 -5.73 6.29
C LYS A 33 -12.73 -7.02 5.70
N VAL A 34 -12.07 -8.17 5.90
CA VAL A 34 -12.50 -9.44 5.27
C VAL A 34 -13.95 -9.82 5.58
N ARG A 35 -14.46 -9.48 6.77
CA ARG A 35 -15.83 -9.81 7.19
C ARG A 35 -16.91 -9.11 6.37
N SER A 36 -16.61 -7.99 5.71
CA SER A 36 -17.57 -7.26 4.87
C SER A 36 -17.46 -7.60 3.38
N LEU A 37 -16.50 -8.44 2.98
CA LEU A 37 -16.30 -8.79 1.58
C LEU A 37 -17.30 -9.88 1.16
N THR A 38 -17.97 -9.64 0.04
CA THR A 38 -18.96 -10.57 -0.54
C THR A 38 -18.40 -11.45 -1.65
N SER A 39 -17.16 -11.17 -2.08
CA SER A 39 -16.47 -11.91 -3.13
C SER A 39 -14.95 -11.91 -2.87
N LEU A 40 -14.22 -12.67 -3.67
CA LEU A 40 -12.76 -12.68 -3.61
C LEU A 40 -12.21 -11.32 -4.07
N THR A 41 -11.53 -10.64 -3.15
CA THR A 41 -10.77 -9.42 -3.44
C THR A 41 -9.29 -9.74 -3.56
N VAL A 42 -8.72 -9.49 -4.74
CA VAL A 42 -7.27 -9.60 -5.00
C VAL A 42 -6.66 -8.20 -5.03
N GLY A 43 -5.64 -7.98 -4.20
CA GLY A 43 -4.93 -6.71 -4.02
C GLY A 43 -5.40 -5.93 -2.78
N LEU A 44 -4.44 -5.42 -1.99
CA LEU A 44 -4.74 -4.57 -0.82
C LEU A 44 -5.17 -3.16 -1.21
N ASP A 45 -4.85 -2.69 -2.42
CA ASP A 45 -5.29 -1.41 -2.99
C ASP A 45 -6.81 -1.25 -2.99
N LYS A 46 -7.55 -2.35 -3.17
CA LYS A 46 -9.02 -2.38 -3.13
C LYS A 46 -9.59 -2.25 -1.70
N LEU A 47 -8.73 -2.38 -0.70
CA LEU A 47 -9.07 -2.24 0.72
C LEU A 47 -8.54 -0.94 1.32
N LEU A 48 -7.78 -0.13 0.57
CA LEU A 48 -7.27 1.16 1.03
C LEU A 48 -8.29 2.28 0.80
#